data_AF-A0A0Q7S9Y1-F1
#
_entry.id   AF-A0A0Q7S9Y1-F1
#
_cell.length_a   1.000
_cell.length_b   1.000
_cell.length_c   1.000
_cell.angle_alpha   90.00
_cell.angle_beta   90.00
_cell.angle_gamma   90.00
#
_symmetry.space_group_name_H-M   'P 1'
#
loop_
_entity.id
_entity.type
_entity.pdbx_description
1 polymer ?
#
loop_
_entity_poly.entity_id
_entity_poly.type
_entity_poly.pdbx_seq_one_letter_code
_entity_poly.pdbx_strand_id
1 'polypeptide(L)'
;MTPLADMIPTMSDPDLKALRLNALRLSASTTASLTQIASATDVIPLIDDEIARRAADKTATAVKKPRAPAKKKVVPASGHQTALPDSKAA
;
A
#
# COMPACT_ATOMS: atom_id res chain seq x y z
N MET A 1 15.42 23.10 -23.42
CA MET A 1 14.83 21.76 -23.28
C MET A 1 15.07 21.33 -21.85
N THR A 2 14.01 21.15 -21.05
CA THR A 2 14.14 20.64 -19.69
C THR A 2 14.33 19.12 -19.76
N PRO A 3 15.39 18.55 -19.18
CA PRO A 3 15.57 17.11 -19.09
C PRO A 3 14.37 16.40 -18.46
N LEU A 4 14.00 15.24 -18.99
CA LEU A 4 12.91 14.42 -18.42
C LEU A 4 13.16 14.05 -16.95
N ALA A 5 14.43 13.85 -16.58
CA ALA A 5 14.85 13.56 -15.20
C ALA A 5 14.39 14.64 -14.21
N ASP A 6 14.40 15.91 -14.61
CA ASP A 6 14.00 17.03 -13.75
C ASP A 6 12.48 17.08 -13.54
N MET A 7 11.71 16.45 -14.44
CA MET A 7 10.24 16.42 -14.35
C MET A 7 9.72 15.25 -13.50
N ILE A 8 10.46 14.15 -13.39
CA ILE A 8 10.08 12.92 -12.66
C ILE A 8 9.52 13.22 -11.25
N PRO A 9 10.15 14.09 -10.43
CA PRO A 9 9.66 14.34 -9.08
C PRO A 9 8.29 15.04 -9.03
N THR A 10 7.91 15.74 -10.09
CA THR A 10 6.64 16.49 -10.17
C THR A 10 5.49 15.69 -10.79
N MET A 11 5.79 14.54 -11.41
CA MET A 11 4.78 13.70 -12.06
C MET A 11 3.87 13.01 -11.05
N SER A 12 2.65 12.68 -11.47
CA SER A 12 1.74 11.88 -10.65
C SER A 12 2.13 10.39 -10.66
N ASP A 13 1.71 9.63 -9.65
CA ASP A 13 1.99 8.19 -9.59
C ASP A 13 1.49 7.37 -10.81
N PRO A 14 0.27 7.59 -11.35
CA PRO A 14 -0.14 6.90 -12.57
C PRO A 14 0.75 7.28 -13.76
N ASP A 15 1.17 8.55 -13.86
CA ASP A 15 2.05 9.00 -14.94
C ASP A 15 3.45 8.35 -14.83
N LEU A 16 3.99 8.21 -13.62
CA LEU A 16 5.26 7.51 -13.39
C LEU A 16 5.20 6.04 -13.80
N LYS A 17 4.08 5.35 -13.51
CA LYS A 17 3.87 3.96 -13.95
C LYS A 17 3.76 3.84 -15.46
N ALA A 18 3.02 4.75 -16.10
CA ALA A 18 2.90 4.79 -17.55
C ALA A 18 4.25 5.08 -18.21
N LEU A 19 5.00 6.03 -17.67
CA LEU A 19 6.33 6.40 -18.16
C LEU A 19 7.31 5.22 -18.06
N ARG A 20 7.30 4.50 -16.93
CA ARG A 20 8.10 3.28 -16.75
C ARG A 20 7.77 2.22 -17.80
N LEU A 21 6.48 1.92 -18.01
CA LEU A 21 6.05 0.94 -19.01
C LEU A 21 6.49 1.35 -20.43
N ASN A 22 6.35 2.64 -20.76
CA ASN A 22 6.76 3.15 -22.06
C ASN A 22 8.27 3.09 -22.25
N ALA A 23 9.05 3.42 -21.22
CA ALA A 23 10.52 3.31 -21.25
C ALA A 23 10.96 1.86 -21.46
N LEU A 24 10.34 0.89 -20.78
CA LEU A 24 10.62 -0.54 -20.97
C LEU A 24 10.27 -1.03 -22.38
N ARG A 25 9.15 -0.58 -22.94
CA ARG A 25 8.76 -0.90 -24.32
C ARG A 25 9.72 -0.29 -25.32
N LEU A 26 10.20 0.93 -25.05
CA LEU A 26 11.16 1.62 -25.90
C LEU A 26 12.53 0.96 -25.85
N SER A 27 13.00 0.54 -24.67
CA SER A 27 14.29 -0.15 -24.51
C SER A 27 14.30 -1.54 -25.15
N ALA A 28 13.14 -2.21 -25.21
CA ALA A 28 12.98 -3.50 -25.88
C ALA A 28 12.62 -3.38 -27.38
N SER A 29 12.46 -2.15 -27.89
CA SER A 29 12.05 -1.95 -29.28
C SER A 29 13.21 -2.19 -30.24
N THR A 30 12.96 -3.00 -31.27
CA THR A 30 13.93 -3.24 -32.36
C THR A 30 13.88 -2.18 -33.45
N THR A 31 12.90 -1.27 -33.39
CA THR A 31 12.69 -0.21 -34.39
C THR A 31 13.09 1.17 -33.88
N ALA A 32 13.38 1.32 -32.59
CA ALA A 32 13.82 2.58 -32.00
C ALA A 32 15.29 2.86 -32.30
N SER A 33 15.67 4.14 -32.32
CA SER A 33 17.08 4.52 -32.47
C SER A 33 17.89 4.12 -31.24
N LEU A 34 19.19 3.87 -31.42
CA LEU A 34 20.09 3.52 -30.31
C LEU A 34 20.11 4.60 -29.22
N THR A 35 20.00 5.88 -29.60
CA THR A 35 19.92 7.00 -28.64
C THR A 35 18.65 6.94 -27.81
N GLN A 36 17.51 6.56 -28.40
CA GLN A 36 16.25 6.40 -27.67
C GLN A 36 16.30 5.22 -26.71
N ILE A 37 16.90 4.11 -27.13
CA ILE A 37 17.08 2.91 -26.29
C ILE A 37 18.01 3.23 -25.11
N ALA A 38 19.13 3.90 -25.37
CA ALA A 38 20.07 4.34 -24.32
C ALA A 38 19.38 5.27 -23.32
N SER A 39 18.71 6.32 -23.82
CA SER A 39 17.96 7.25 -22.97
C SER A 39 16.88 6.57 -22.14
N ALA A 40 16.15 5.59 -22.70
CA ALA A 40 15.15 4.84 -21.96
C ALA A 40 15.79 4.01 -20.84
N THR A 41 16.93 3.37 -21.14
CA THR A 41 17.67 2.55 -20.19
C THR A 41 18.23 3.39 -19.03
N ASP A 42 18.70 4.60 -19.31
CA ASP A 42 19.22 5.53 -18.30
C ASP A 42 18.11 6.09 -17.39
N VAL A 43 16.89 6.25 -17.93
CA VAL A 43 15.77 6.86 -17.19
C VAL A 43 15.01 5.85 -16.32
N ILE A 44 15.00 4.56 -16.67
CA ILE A 44 14.28 3.51 -15.90
C ILE A 44 14.70 3.51 -14.41
N PRO A 45 16.00 3.49 -14.04
CA PRO A 45 16.40 3.53 -12.64
C PRO A 45 15.90 4.77 -11.89
N LEU A 46 15.91 5.94 -12.55
CA LEU A 46 15.46 7.19 -11.93
C LEU A 46 13.96 7.17 -11.60
N ILE A 47 13.15 6.54 -12.47
CA ILE A 47 11.72 6.35 -12.22
C ILE A 47 11.49 5.35 -11.09
N ASP A 48 12.23 4.25 -11.07
CA ASP A 48 12.11 3.21 -10.04
C ASP A 48 12.49 3.75 -8.65
N ASP A 49 13.54 4.56 -8.55
CA ASP A 49 13.95 5.24 -7.31
C ASP A 49 12.89 6.22 -6.81
N GLU A 50 12.25 6.99 -7.70
CA GLU A 50 11.14 7.89 -7.35
C GLU A 50 9.93 7.12 -6.83
N ILE A 51 9.52 6.06 -7.53
CA ILE A 51 8.40 5.21 -7.11
C ILE A 51 8.70 4.59 -5.75
N ALA A 52 9.92 4.10 -5.53
CA ALA A 52 10.35 3.53 -4.25
C ALA A 52 10.32 4.57 -3.12
N ARG A 53 10.82 5.79 -3.37
CA ARG A 53 10.78 6.87 -2.39
C ARG A 53 9.34 7.22 -1.98
N ARG A 54 8.45 7.38 -2.95
CA ARG A 54 7.03 7.67 -2.69
C ARG A 54 6.33 6.53 -1.94
N ALA A 55 6.67 5.29 -2.24
CA ALA A 55 6.17 4.14 -1.51
C ALA A 55 6.65 4.19 -0.05
N ALA A 56 7.92 4.49 0.19
CA ALA A 56 8.50 4.64 1.52
C ALA A 56 7.81 5.78 2.32
N ASP A 57 7.60 6.95 1.71
CA ASP A 57 6.93 8.09 2.35
C ASP A 57 5.48 7.76 2.76
N LYS A 58 4.73 7.09 1.89
CA LYS A 58 3.37 6.62 2.23
C LYS A 58 3.39 5.65 3.40
N THR A 59 4.36 4.73 3.44
CA THR A 59 4.47 3.80 4.56
C THR A 59 4.92 4.46 5.86
N ALA A 60 5.72 5.54 5.79
CA ALA A 60 6.16 6.30 6.96
C ALA A 60 5.01 7.06 7.64
N THR A 61 4.04 7.56 6.87
CA THR A 61 2.83 8.20 7.42
C THR A 61 1.84 7.23 8.07
N ALA A 62 1.95 5.93 7.79
CA ALA A 62 1.13 4.89 8.40
C ALA A 62 1.66 4.52 9.81
N VAL A 63 1.89 5.52 10.67
CA VAL A 63 2.08 5.29 12.10
C VAL A 63 0.79 4.67 12.64
N LYS A 64 0.88 3.38 12.96
CA LYS A 64 -0.20 2.52 13.44
C LYS A 64 -0.93 3.21 14.59
N LYS A 65 -2.19 3.59 14.37
CA LYS A 65 -3.11 3.89 15.48
C LYS A 65 -3.07 2.70 16.45
N PRO A 66 -2.79 2.90 17.75
CA PRO A 66 -2.88 1.82 18.73
C PRO A 66 -4.30 1.24 18.66
N ARG A 67 -4.42 -0.03 18.28
CA ARG A 67 -5.70 -0.72 18.31
C ARG A 67 -6.12 -0.81 19.77
N ALA A 68 -7.23 -0.17 20.12
CA ALA A 68 -7.77 -0.19 21.47
C ALA A 68 -7.89 -1.65 21.96
N PRO A 69 -7.53 -1.96 23.23
CA PRO A 69 -7.62 -3.31 23.74
C PRO A 69 -9.06 -3.81 23.62
N ALA A 70 -9.23 -5.01 23.08
CA ALA A 70 -10.54 -5.65 22.99
C ALA A 70 -11.14 -5.74 24.40
N LYS A 71 -12.25 -5.03 24.64
CA LYS A 71 -13.02 -5.17 25.87
C LYS A 71 -13.44 -6.64 25.98
N LYS A 72 -12.84 -7.38 26.92
CA LYS A 72 -13.24 -8.75 27.26
C LYS A 72 -14.75 -8.75 27.51
N LYS A 73 -15.46 -9.66 26.85
CA LYS A 73 -16.88 -9.89 27.13
C LYS A 73 -16.98 -10.35 28.60
N VAL A 74 -17.54 -9.49 29.44
CA VAL A 74 -17.99 -9.88 30.78
C VAL A 74 -19.11 -10.89 30.56
N VAL A 75 -18.88 -12.14 30.97
CA VAL A 75 -19.91 -13.16 31.05
C VAL A 75 -20.86 -12.73 32.17
N PRO A 76 -22.17 -12.62 31.95
CA PRO A 76 -23.10 -12.39 33.05
C PRO A 76 -23.09 -13.61 33.97
N ALA A 77 -22.57 -13.43 35.18
CA ALA A 77 -22.80 -14.39 36.26
C ALA A 77 -24.26 -14.22 36.72
N SER A 78 -25.15 -15.04 36.17
CA SER A 78 -26.49 -15.24 36.74
C SER A 78 -26.62 -16.69 37.15
N GLY A 79 -25.91 -17.06 38.22
CA GLY A 79 -26.27 -18.20 39.03
C GLY A 79 -27.44 -17.82 39.91
N HIS A 80 -28.63 -18.32 39.60
CA HIS A 80 -29.71 -18.49 40.57
C HIS A 80 -29.99 -19.98 40.66
N GLN A 81 -29.17 -20.65 41.49
CA GLN A 81 -29.57 -21.89 42.13
C GLN A 81 -30.59 -21.54 43.21
N THR A 82 -31.83 -21.98 43.05
CA THR A 82 -32.73 -22.14 44.18
C THR A 82 -33.35 -23.52 44.08
N ALA A 83 -33.09 -24.33 45.10
CA ALA A 83 -33.54 -25.70 45.25
C ALA A 83 -35.07 -25.80 45.44
N LEU A 84 -35.64 -26.95 45.06
CA LEU A 84 -37.02 -27.35 45.35
C LEU A 84 -37.32 -27.36 46.86
N PRO A 85 -38.61 -27.32 47.24
CA PRO A 85 -39.14 -28.52 47.88
C PRO A 85 -40.51 -28.98 47.35
N ASP A 86 -40.66 -30.31 47.27
CA ASP A 86 -41.93 -31.03 47.16
C ASP A 86 -42.87 -30.68 48.32
N SER A 87 -44.18 -30.52 48.06
CA SER A 87 -45.28 -30.83 49.02
C SER A 87 -46.68 -30.76 48.39
N LYS A 88 -47.21 -31.95 48.10
CA LYS A 88 -48.59 -32.48 48.21
C LYS A 88 -49.77 -31.57 48.67
N ALA A 89 -50.93 -31.83 48.02
CA ALA A 89 -52.35 -31.73 48.42
C ALA A 89 -53.12 -30.40 48.28
N ALA A 90 -54.16 -30.40 47.42
CA ALA A 90 -55.58 -30.45 47.81
C ALA A 90 -56.43 -30.92 46.61
#